data_AF-A0A151IIT2-F1
#
_entry.id   AF-A0A151IIT2-F1
#
_cell.length_a   1.000
_cell.length_b   1.000
_cell.length_c   1.000
_cell.angle_alpha   90.00
_cell.angle_beta   90.00
_cell.angle_gamma   90.00
#
_symmetry.space_group_name_H-M   'P 1'
#
loop_
_entity.id
_entity.type
_entity.pdbx_description
1 polymer ?
#
loop_
_entity_poly.entity_id
_entity_poly.type
_entity_poly.pdbx_seq_one_letter_code
_entity_poly.pdbx_strand_id
1 'polypeptide(L)'
;MSDCWKSYKNLNSKNFQHLTVNHSINFVDPDSGAHTQHIERVWREVRSNIPRYGTRSKHLVGYLAEYLFKRVHKYNERLQSFFCVIAELYPPKTFQDETDVSEAAI
;
A
#
# COMPACT_ATOMS: atom_id res chain seq x y z
N MET A 1 -8.95 -2.33 12.85
CA MET A 1 -10.40 -2.45 13.07
C MET A 1 -10.98 -3.37 12.02
N SER A 2 -11.78 -4.37 12.40
CA SER A 2 -12.37 -5.33 11.44
C SER A 2 -13.76 -5.84 11.85
N ASP A 3 -14.39 -6.58 10.94
CA ASP A 3 -15.67 -7.29 11.09
C ASP A 3 -15.57 -8.59 11.93
N CYS A 4 -14.78 -8.60 13.01
CA CYS A 4 -14.54 -9.79 13.84
C CYS A 4 -13.93 -11.01 13.11
N TRP A 5 -13.29 -10.83 11.94
CA TRP A 5 -12.66 -11.91 11.19
C TRP A 5 -11.63 -12.71 12.03
N LYS A 6 -11.74 -14.05 12.03
CA LYS A 6 -10.97 -14.98 12.89
C LYS A 6 -9.44 -14.87 12.77
N SER A 7 -8.91 -14.70 11.55
CA SER A 7 -7.49 -14.41 11.24
C SER A 7 -6.91 -13.24 12.06
N TYR A 8 -7.72 -12.24 12.41
CA TYR A 8 -7.26 -11.07 13.15
C TYR A 8 -7.31 -11.22 14.68
N LYS A 9 -7.73 -12.39 15.21
CA LYS A 9 -7.78 -12.65 16.66
C LYS A 9 -6.42 -12.50 17.34
N ASN A 10 -5.33 -12.80 16.62
CA ASN A 10 -3.97 -12.75 17.15
C ASN A 10 -3.27 -11.39 16.95
N LEU A 11 -4.01 -10.32 16.64
CA LEU A 11 -3.41 -8.99 16.52
C LEU A 11 -3.03 -8.40 17.88
N ASN A 12 -3.82 -8.68 18.94
CA ASN A 12 -3.52 -8.23 20.29
C ASN A 12 -2.19 -8.80 20.80
N SER A 13 -1.82 -10.04 20.42
CA SER A 13 -0.52 -10.63 20.78
C SER A 13 0.66 -10.06 19.99
N LYS A 14 0.39 -9.25 18.95
CA LYS A 14 1.39 -8.54 18.15
C LYS A 14 1.47 -7.05 18.51
N ASN A 15 1.00 -6.67 19.71
CA ASN A 15 0.95 -5.28 20.19
C ASN A 15 0.08 -4.34 19.34
N PHE A 16 -0.89 -4.88 18.60
CA PHE A 16 -1.88 -4.05 17.91
C PHE A 16 -3.18 -4.02 18.71
N GLN A 17 -3.67 -2.83 19.03
CA GLN A 17 -5.01 -2.66 19.58
C GLN A 17 -6.04 -2.94 18.47
N HIS A 18 -6.65 -4.13 18.51
CA HIS A 18 -7.61 -4.52 17.49
C HIS A 18 -9.05 -4.22 17.92
N LEU A 19 -9.60 -3.10 17.44
CA LEU A 19 -11.03 -2.82 17.53
C LEU A 19 -11.82 -3.71 16.58
N THR A 20 -13.01 -4.14 16.98
CA THR A 20 -13.88 -4.98 16.16
C THR A 20 -15.30 -4.46 16.14
N VAL A 21 -16.01 -4.67 15.03
CA VAL A 21 -17.41 -4.32 14.87
C VAL A 21 -18.16 -5.56 14.43
N ASN A 22 -19.20 -5.93 15.17
CA ASN A 22 -20.05 -7.04 14.80
C ASN A 22 -21.25 -6.55 13.96
N HIS A 23 -21.13 -6.62 12.64
CA HIS A 23 -22.15 -6.15 11.69
C HIS A 23 -23.47 -6.96 11.71
N SER A 24 -23.53 -8.10 12.38
CA SER A 24 -24.83 -8.79 12.61
C SER A 24 -25.65 -8.15 13.73
N ILE A 25 -25.03 -7.32 14.57
CA ILE A 25 -25.65 -6.70 15.74
C ILE A 25 -25.71 -5.17 15.54
N ASN A 26 -24.59 -4.55 15.21
CA ASN A 26 -24.46 -3.09 15.13
C ASN A 26 -23.62 -2.64 13.92
N PHE A 27 -23.99 -1.51 13.31
CA PHE A 27 -23.19 -0.84 12.26
C PHE A 27 -22.01 -0.02 12.80
N VAL A 28 -22.15 0.46 14.05
CA VAL A 28 -21.15 1.18 14.82
C VAL A 28 -21.12 0.51 16.19
N ASP A 29 -19.95 0.13 16.67
CA ASP A 29 -19.82 -0.45 18.00
C ASP A 29 -20.22 0.60 19.07
N PRO A 30 -21.23 0.33 19.92
CA PRO A 30 -21.75 1.33 20.85
C PRO A 30 -20.77 1.69 21.97
N ASP A 31 -19.88 0.76 22.34
CA ASP A 31 -18.94 0.97 23.45
C ASP A 31 -17.72 1.77 23.01
N SER A 32 -17.13 1.42 21.87
CA SER A 32 -15.91 2.06 21.35
C SER A 32 -16.15 3.12 20.28
N GLY A 33 -17.37 3.21 19.72
CA GLY A 33 -17.68 4.04 18.55
C GLY A 33 -17.05 3.53 17.24
N ALA A 34 -16.48 2.32 17.25
CA ALA A 34 -15.76 1.76 16.12
C ALA A 34 -16.67 1.49 14.90
N HIS A 35 -16.19 1.78 13.69
CA HIS A 35 -16.87 1.46 12.43
C HIS A 35 -15.90 1.23 11.25
N THR A 36 -16.24 0.35 10.32
CA THR A 36 -15.40 0.02 9.15
C THR A 36 -15.69 0.86 7.90
N GLN A 37 -16.59 1.85 8.00
CA GLN A 37 -17.07 2.65 6.86
C GLN A 37 -15.94 3.33 6.05
N HIS A 38 -14.95 3.88 6.75
CA HIS A 38 -13.82 4.56 6.10
C HIS A 38 -12.99 3.58 5.25
N ILE A 39 -12.63 2.42 5.81
CA ILE A 39 -11.82 1.45 5.08
C ILE A 39 -12.60 0.82 3.92
N GLU A 40 -13.90 0.60 4.09
CA GLU A 40 -14.79 0.14 3.01
C GLU A 40 -14.89 1.14 1.85
N ARG A 41 -15.00 2.44 2.18
CA ARG A 41 -14.99 3.52 1.19
C ARG A 41 -13.65 3.57 0.43
N VAL A 42 -12.53 3.48 1.15
CA VAL A 42 -11.20 3.43 0.52
C VAL A 42 -11.10 2.23 -0.43
N TRP A 43 -11.54 1.04 -0.02
CA TRP A 43 -11.53 -0.13 -0.91
C TRP A 43 -12.43 0.02 -2.13
N ARG A 44 -13.57 0.71 -2.00
CA ARG A 44 -14.42 1.05 -3.14
C ARG A 44 -13.68 1.92 -4.15
N GLU A 45 -12.97 2.95 -3.67
CA GLU A 45 -12.17 3.84 -4.51
C GLU A 45 -10.98 3.13 -5.16
N VAL A 46 -10.28 2.26 -4.42
CA VAL A 46 -9.20 1.43 -4.99
C VAL A 46 -9.74 0.58 -6.14
N ARG A 47 -10.84 -0.13 -5.91
CA ARG A 47 -11.45 -1.00 -6.94
C ARG A 47 -11.95 -0.22 -8.15
N SER A 48 -12.44 1.02 -7.98
CA SER A 48 -12.85 1.84 -9.13
C SER A 48 -11.67 2.33 -9.98
N ASN A 49 -10.45 2.34 -9.43
CA ASN A 49 -9.23 2.71 -10.16
C ASN A 49 -8.55 1.50 -10.84
N ILE A 50 -8.98 0.27 -10.56
CA ILE A 50 -8.45 -0.93 -11.20
C ILE A 50 -9.28 -1.24 -12.46
N PRO A 51 -8.65 -1.54 -13.62
CA PRO A 51 -9.38 -1.95 -14.81
C PRO A 51 -10.29 -3.15 -14.54
N ARG A 52 -11.57 -3.06 -14.95
CA ARG A 52 -12.58 -4.10 -14.72
C ARG A 52 -12.29 -5.41 -15.45
N TYR A 53 -11.64 -5.34 -16.61
CA TYR A 53 -11.38 -6.50 -17.47
C TYR A 53 -9.89 -6.58 -17.83
N GLY A 54 -9.43 -7.79 -18.15
CA GLY A 54 -8.04 -8.02 -18.59
C GLY A 54 -6.98 -7.93 -17.49
N THR A 55 -7.37 -7.65 -16.25
CA THR A 55 -6.45 -7.57 -15.10
C THR A 55 -5.96 -8.96 -14.71
N ARG A 56 -4.64 -9.17 -14.78
CA ARG A 56 -3.98 -10.36 -14.21
C ARG A 56 -3.61 -10.10 -12.75
N SER A 57 -3.72 -11.11 -11.90
CA SER A 57 -3.42 -11.01 -10.46
C SER A 57 -2.07 -10.37 -10.16
N LYS A 58 -1.03 -10.68 -10.95
CA LYS A 58 0.31 -10.11 -10.82
C LYS A 58 0.40 -8.58 -10.95
N HIS A 59 -0.60 -7.92 -11.56
CA HIS A 59 -0.63 -6.47 -11.73
C HIS A 59 -1.32 -5.74 -10.57
N LEU A 60 -2.01 -6.45 -9.67
CA LEU A 60 -2.79 -5.83 -8.59
C LEU A 60 -1.92 -4.99 -7.66
N VAL A 61 -0.70 -5.45 -7.36
CA VAL A 61 0.26 -4.71 -6.53
C VAL A 61 0.64 -3.38 -7.20
N GLY A 62 0.86 -3.38 -8.51
CA GLY A 62 1.16 -2.17 -9.27
C GLY A 62 0.02 -1.16 -9.25
N TYR A 63 -1.23 -1.61 -9.46
CA TYR A 63 -2.39 -0.73 -9.39
C TYR A 63 -2.63 -0.15 -8.00
N LEU A 64 -2.39 -0.95 -6.95
CA LEU A 64 -2.48 -0.46 -5.57
C LEU A 64 -1.41 0.60 -5.30
N ALA A 65 -0.17 0.36 -5.71
CA ALA A 65 0.93 1.33 -5.59
C ALA A 65 0.62 2.62 -6.35
N GLU A 66 0.10 2.52 -7.57
CA GLU A 66 -0.33 3.66 -8.38
C GLU A 66 -1.44 4.47 -7.70
N TYR A 67 -2.47 3.80 -7.17
CA TYR A 67 -3.55 4.47 -6.42
C TYR A 67 -3.00 5.23 -5.21
N LEU A 68 -2.13 4.59 -4.42
CA LEU A 68 -1.51 5.21 -3.24
C LEU A 68 -0.65 6.42 -3.65
N PHE A 69 0.18 6.28 -4.70
CA PHE A 69 0.99 7.37 -5.24
C PHE A 69 0.13 8.57 -5.65
N LYS A 70 -0.94 8.32 -6.44
CA LYS A 70 -1.87 9.36 -6.88
C LYS A 70 -2.62 10.05 -5.73
N ARG A 71 -2.75 9.39 -4.58
CA ARG A 71 -3.42 9.93 -3.38
C ARG A 71 -2.51 10.85 -2.58
N VAL A 72 -1.20 10.65 -2.64
CA VAL A 72 -0.19 11.49 -1.96
C VAL A 72 0.21 12.68 -2.83
N HIS A 73 0.33 12.49 -4.15
CA HIS A 73 0.84 13.52 -5.05
C HIS A 73 -0.26 14.22 -5.85
N LYS A 74 -0.24 15.57 -5.83
CA LYS A 74 -1.15 16.42 -6.62
C LYS A 74 -0.95 16.16 -8.11
N TYR A 75 -2.03 16.22 -8.88
CA TYR A 75 -2.03 15.88 -10.31
C TYR A 75 -0.88 16.53 -11.10
N ASN A 76 -0.69 17.84 -10.94
CA ASN A 76 0.34 18.61 -11.67
C ASN A 76 1.78 18.26 -11.25
N GLU A 77 1.97 17.66 -10.07
CA GLU A 77 3.28 17.36 -9.49
C GLU A 77 3.66 15.87 -9.65
N ARG A 78 2.73 15.03 -10.12
CA ARG A 78 2.91 13.57 -10.17
C ARG A 78 4.12 13.14 -10.99
N LEU A 79 4.31 13.72 -12.16
CA LEU A 79 5.45 13.38 -13.03
C LEU A 79 6.78 13.74 -12.36
N GLN A 80 6.89 14.97 -11.83
CA GLN A 80 8.09 15.40 -11.12
C GLN A 80 8.36 14.52 -9.89
N SER A 81 7.34 14.27 -9.07
CA SER A 81 7.43 13.41 -7.89
C SER A 81 7.88 12.00 -8.24
N PHE A 82 7.39 11.46 -9.34
CA PHE A 82 7.76 10.14 -9.83
C PHE A 82 9.25 10.07 -10.19
N PHE A 83 9.76 11.08 -10.91
CA PHE A 83 11.19 11.13 -11.25
C PHE A 83 12.09 11.32 -10.02
N CYS A 84 11.68 12.14 -9.04
CA CYS A 84 12.42 12.27 -7.78
C CYS A 84 12.52 10.92 -7.07
N VAL A 85 11.41 10.20 -6.91
CA VAL A 85 11.40 8.88 -6.27
C VAL A 85 12.25 7.87 -7.04
N ILE A 86 12.22 7.88 -8.37
CA ILE A 86 13.10 7.00 -9.19
C ILE A 86 14.57 7.35 -8.97
N ALA A 87 14.93 8.63 -8.97
CA ALA A 87 16.30 9.06 -8.78
C ALA A 87 16.84 8.68 -7.38
N GLU A 88 15.98 8.70 -6.37
CA GLU A 88 16.31 8.23 -5.01
C GLU A 88 16.48 6.71 -4.94
N LEU A 89 15.60 5.94 -5.60
CA LEU A 89 15.65 4.48 -5.59
C LEU A 89 16.76 3.90 -6.48
N TYR A 90 17.10 4.60 -7.55
CA TYR A 90 18.09 4.20 -8.55
C TYR A 90 19.05 5.36 -8.82
N PRO A 91 19.93 5.68 -7.86
CA PRO A 91 20.89 6.75 -8.05
C PRO A 91 21.82 6.42 -9.23
N PRO A 92 22.24 7.43 -10.01
CA PRO A 92 23.19 7.22 -11.09
C PRO A 92 24.47 6.57 -10.56
N LYS A 93 24.96 5.54 -11.24
CA LYS A 93 26.26 4.96 -10.92
C LYS A 93 27.33 6.05 -11.10
N THR A 94 28.02 6.38 -10.03
CA THR A 94 29.21 7.22 -10.10
C THR A 94 30.33 6.43 -10.77
N PHE A 95 31.10 7.07 -11.65
CA PHE A 95 32.17 6.48 -12.48
C PHE A 95 33.31 5.76 -11.72
N GLN A 96 33.22 5.61 -10.39
CA GLN A 96 34.24 4.95 -9.56
C GLN A 96 34.04 3.43 -9.44
N ASP A 97 32.91 2.88 -9.90
CA ASP A 97 32.57 1.45 -9.75
C ASP A 97 33.12 0.52 -10.85
N GLU A 98 33.92 1.02 -11.81
CA GLU A 98 34.47 0.19 -12.91
C GLU A 98 35.89 -0.34 -12.67
N THR A 99 36.52 -0.04 -11.53
CA THR A 99 37.96 -0.36 -11.33
C THR A 99 38.29 -1.61 -10.51
N ASP A 100 37.32 -2.40 -10.06
CA ASP A 100 37.59 -3.47 -9.07
C ASP A 100 37.43 -4.93 -9.59
N VAL A 101 37.46 -5.17 -10.91
CA VAL A 101 37.35 -6.54 -11.48
C VAL A 101 38.58 -7.00 -12.27
N SER A 102 39.66 -6.21 -12.38
CA SER A 102 40.84 -6.57 -13.18
C SER A 102 42.10 -7.01 -12.41
N GLU A 103 42.10 -7.13 -11.08
CA GLU A 103 43.31 -7.47 -10.30
C GLU A 103 43.37 -8.90 -9.70
N ALA A 104 42.42 -9.78 -10.03
CA ALA A 104 42.40 -11.15 -9.49
C ALA A 104 42.96 -12.25 -10.43
N ALA A 105 43.79 -11.90 -11.42
CA ALA A 105 44.36 -12.88 -12.35
C ALA A 105 45.84 -12.61 -12.67
N ILE A 106 46.73 -12.83 -11.69
CA ILE A 106 48.14 -13.19 -11.91
C ILE A 106 48.51 -14.29 -10.92
#